data_AF-A0A8C4T2C9-F1
#
_entry.id   AF-A0A8C4T2C9-F1
#
_cell.length_a   1.000
_cell.length_b   1.000
_cell.length_c   1.000
_cell.angle_alpha   90.00
_cell.angle_beta   90.00
_cell.angle_gamma   90.00
#
_symmetry.space_group_name_H-M   'P 1'
#
loop_
_entity.id
_entity.type
_entity.pdbx_description
1 polymer ?
#
loop_
_entity_poly.entity_id
_entity_poly.type
_entity_poly.pdbx_seq_one_letter_code
_entity_poly.pdbx_strand_id
1 'polypeptide(L)'
;MQNYKYDKSKRSESRNGGSGGLNNNNAAAKDNGRVMMVCLDLFCLFLAGLPFLIIETSTISPYRRGFYCNDESIKYPHKNGDTISDAVLCAAGILIALLAIIIGECFRIYYLNEKSRSFINNPYISTLYKQIGVFVFGCAISQSFTDIAKVSVGRLRPHFLAVCDPDFSMFNCSAGYIEKYQCRGEESKVQEARKSFFSGHASFSMYTMLYLVVFYVSDLFKPHKMCHVPSPPPAIKKELLPAMDILMERNNHRNMP
;
A
#
# COMPACT_ATOMS: atom_id res chain seq x y z
N MET A 1 25.95 34.57 12.49
CA MET A 1 25.10 33.92 11.46
C MET A 1 24.17 32.94 12.14
N GLN A 2 22.98 32.77 11.57
CA GLN A 2 21.71 32.47 12.23
C GLN A 2 21.52 31.04 12.75
N ASN A 3 20.69 30.96 13.80
CA ASN A 3 19.80 29.89 14.29
C ASN A 3 19.61 28.64 13.42
N TYR A 4 19.50 27.46 14.04
CA TYR A 4 18.26 26.67 14.02
C TYR A 4 18.14 25.76 15.25
N LYS A 5 16.98 25.88 15.91
CA LYS A 5 16.50 25.23 17.12
C LYS A 5 15.69 24.00 16.67
N TYR A 6 15.97 22.80 17.20
CA TYR A 6 15.06 21.67 17.08
C TYR A 6 14.70 21.14 18.48
N ASP A 7 13.51 21.52 18.92
CA ASP A 7 12.85 21.04 20.13
C ASP A 7 12.22 19.67 19.81
N LYS A 8 12.61 18.62 20.53
CA LYS A 8 11.85 17.36 20.55
C LYS A 8 11.33 17.17 21.96
N SER A 9 10.09 17.58 22.12
CA SER A 9 9.28 17.49 23.32
C SER A 9 9.23 16.07 23.89
N LYS A 10 9.37 16.04 25.22
CA LYS A 10 9.30 14.88 26.11
C LYS A 10 7.99 14.12 25.91
N ARG A 11 8.05 12.79 25.77
CA ARG A 11 6.93 11.92 26.13
C ARG A 11 7.15 11.42 27.55
N SER A 12 6.23 11.81 28.42
CA SER A 12 6.17 11.47 29.83
C SER A 12 6.13 9.96 30.06
N GLU A 13 7.09 9.49 30.84
CA GLU A 13 7.08 8.21 31.51
C GLU A 13 6.10 8.32 32.69
N SER A 14 4.99 7.59 32.64
CA SER A 14 4.09 7.47 33.79
C SER A 14 4.26 6.08 34.38
N ARG A 15 5.10 6.00 35.41
CA ARG A 15 4.94 5.04 36.50
C ARG A 15 3.66 5.40 37.23
N ASN A 16 2.78 4.43 37.45
CA ASN A 16 2.10 4.26 38.73
C ASN A 16 1.44 2.88 38.80
N GLY A 17 1.69 2.20 39.91
CA GLY A 17 0.94 1.03 40.34
C GLY A 17 -0.35 1.43 41.06
N GLY A 18 -1.24 0.45 41.21
CA GLY A 18 -2.20 0.38 42.30
C GLY A 18 -3.62 0.89 42.05
N SER A 19 -4.55 -0.06 42.15
CA SER A 19 -5.99 0.05 42.49
C SER A 19 -7.02 0.35 41.39
N GLY A 20 -7.98 -0.56 41.32
CA GLY A 20 -9.02 -0.67 40.30
C GLY A 20 -10.15 0.34 40.45
N GLY A 21 -10.81 0.57 39.31
CA GLY A 21 -12.01 1.42 39.25
C GLY A 21 -12.18 2.29 38.01
N LEU A 22 -11.46 2.08 36.89
CA LEU A 22 -11.65 2.87 35.66
C LEU A 22 -11.35 2.07 34.37
N ASN A 23 -11.99 0.91 34.20
CA ASN A 23 -11.76 0.07 33.00
C ASN A 23 -12.82 0.21 31.90
N ASN A 24 -14.06 0.62 32.19
CA ASN A 24 -15.13 0.59 31.17
C ASN A 24 -15.05 1.75 30.17
N ASN A 25 -14.79 2.99 30.63
CA ASN A 25 -14.78 4.16 29.75
C ASN A 25 -13.54 4.20 28.84
N ASN A 26 -12.39 3.76 29.35
CA ASN A 26 -11.14 3.67 28.58
C ASN A 26 -11.17 2.51 27.58
N ALA A 27 -11.81 1.39 27.93
CA ALA A 27 -12.00 0.27 27.01
C ALA A 27 -12.99 0.64 25.89
N ALA A 28 -14.14 1.25 26.22
CA ALA A 28 -15.12 1.69 25.23
C ALA A 28 -14.55 2.77 24.30
N ALA A 29 -13.82 3.77 24.82
CA ALA A 29 -13.16 4.79 23.99
C ALA A 29 -12.04 4.19 23.11
N LYS A 30 -11.28 3.23 23.62
CA LYS A 30 -10.23 2.53 22.86
C LYS A 30 -10.83 1.64 21.77
N ASP A 31 -11.94 0.95 22.06
CA ASP A 31 -12.64 0.08 21.11
C ASP A 31 -13.32 0.89 20.00
N ASN A 32 -13.97 2.00 20.36
CA ASN A 32 -14.52 2.97 19.39
C ASN A 32 -13.43 3.54 18.47
N GLY A 33 -12.23 3.80 18.99
CA GLY A 33 -11.09 4.22 18.17
C GLY A 33 -10.62 3.13 17.19
N ARG A 34 -10.68 1.85 17.58
CA ARG A 34 -10.33 0.73 16.68
C ARG A 34 -11.31 0.59 15.53
N VAL A 35 -12.60 0.62 15.87
CA VAL A 35 -13.69 0.52 14.90
C VAL A 35 -13.61 1.68 13.91
N MET A 36 -13.37 2.90 14.39
CA MET A 36 -13.23 4.07 13.51
C MET A 36 -12.07 3.95 12.52
N MET A 37 -10.91 3.39 12.93
CA MET A 37 -9.80 3.17 11.99
C MET A 37 -10.12 2.10 10.95
N VAL A 38 -10.79 1.00 11.33
CA VAL A 38 -11.21 -0.03 10.36
C VAL A 38 -12.23 0.54 9.39
N CYS A 39 -13.19 1.33 9.86
CA CYS A 39 -14.15 2.02 9.00
C CYS A 39 -13.45 2.98 8.01
N LEU A 40 -12.42 3.70 8.47
CA LEU A 40 -11.63 4.57 7.61
C LEU A 40 -10.86 3.79 6.55
N ASP A 41 -10.21 2.67 6.91
CA ASP A 41 -9.51 1.80 5.96
C ASP A 41 -10.46 1.27 4.88
N LEU A 42 -11.64 0.78 5.28
CA LEU A 42 -12.67 0.29 4.37
C LEU A 42 -13.22 1.41 3.46
N PHE A 43 -13.43 2.60 4.02
CA PHE A 43 -13.86 3.76 3.25
C PHE A 43 -12.81 4.17 2.21
N CYS A 44 -11.54 4.25 2.60
CA CYS A 44 -10.44 4.52 1.68
C CYS A 44 -10.32 3.46 0.59
N LEU A 45 -10.46 2.18 0.94
CA LEU A 45 -10.43 1.08 -0.01
C LEU A 45 -11.60 1.16 -1.00
N PHE A 46 -12.80 1.48 -0.53
CA PHE A 46 -13.95 1.72 -1.39
C PHE A 46 -13.71 2.89 -2.35
N LEU A 47 -13.23 4.03 -1.84
CA LEU A 47 -12.89 5.19 -2.68
C LEU A 47 -11.81 4.87 -3.73
N ALA A 48 -10.80 4.09 -3.35
CA ALA A 48 -9.73 3.67 -4.25
C ALA A 48 -10.24 2.71 -5.34
N GLY A 49 -11.19 1.84 -5.03
CA GLY A 49 -11.78 0.89 -5.98
C GLY A 49 -12.95 1.44 -6.80
N LEU A 50 -13.53 2.58 -6.42
CA LEU A 50 -14.67 3.19 -7.11
C LEU A 50 -14.44 3.41 -8.61
N PRO A 51 -13.31 4.00 -9.08
CA PRO A 51 -13.10 4.21 -10.50
C PRO A 51 -13.08 2.91 -11.31
N PHE A 52 -12.41 1.88 -10.80
CA PHE A 52 -12.43 0.52 -11.36
C PHE A 52 -13.88 0.01 -11.49
N LEU A 53 -14.65 0.04 -10.40
CA LEU A 53 -16.04 -0.43 -10.40
C LEU A 53 -16.94 0.36 -11.36
N ILE A 54 -16.79 1.68 -11.39
CA ILE A 54 -17.56 2.56 -12.26
C ILE A 54 -17.24 2.28 -13.72
N ILE A 55 -15.97 2.13 -14.10
CA ILE A 55 -15.58 1.93 -15.51
C ILE A 55 -15.96 0.54 -16.01
N GLU A 56 -15.92 -0.48 -15.16
CA GLU A 56 -16.34 -1.85 -15.51
C GLU A 56 -17.86 -2.00 -15.52
N THR A 57 -18.59 -1.37 -14.58
CA THR A 57 -20.05 -1.50 -14.46
C THR A 57 -20.79 -0.51 -15.35
N SER A 58 -20.31 0.73 -15.42
CA SER A 58 -20.88 1.77 -16.26
C SER A 58 -20.18 1.66 -17.60
N THR A 59 -20.94 1.47 -18.68
CA THR A 59 -20.44 1.43 -20.08
C THR A 59 -19.93 2.80 -20.51
N ILE A 60 -18.87 3.30 -19.85
CA ILE A 60 -18.21 4.55 -20.18
C ILE A 60 -17.52 4.32 -21.51
N SER A 61 -18.00 5.01 -22.55
CA SER A 61 -17.39 4.96 -23.86
C SER A 61 -15.95 5.50 -23.79
N PRO A 62 -14.93 4.75 -24.21
CA PRO A 62 -13.57 5.25 -24.30
C PRO A 62 -13.48 6.46 -25.22
N TYR A 63 -12.44 7.29 -25.03
CA TYR A 63 -12.17 8.42 -25.90
C TYR A 63 -12.18 8.02 -27.39
N ARG A 64 -13.00 8.71 -28.19
CA ARG A 64 -13.14 8.41 -29.62
C ARG A 64 -12.02 9.08 -30.40
N ARG A 65 -10.95 8.33 -30.64
CA ARG A 65 -9.86 8.74 -31.53
C ARG A 65 -10.16 8.41 -32.99
N GLY A 66 -9.68 9.27 -33.88
CA GLY A 66 -9.64 9.04 -35.33
C GLY A 66 -8.53 8.07 -35.77
N PHE A 67 -8.49 7.78 -37.06
CA PHE A 67 -7.47 6.92 -37.67
C PHE A 67 -7.16 7.35 -39.11
N TYR A 68 -6.09 6.78 -39.67
CA TYR A 68 -5.76 6.92 -41.08
C TYR A 68 -6.14 5.63 -41.83
N CYS A 69 -6.72 5.74 -43.02
CA CYS A 69 -7.08 4.55 -43.81
C CYS A 69 -5.86 3.68 -44.21
N ASN A 70 -4.67 4.29 -44.28
CA ASN A 70 -3.42 3.61 -44.61
C ASN A 70 -2.70 3.02 -43.38
N ASP A 71 -3.33 3.07 -42.20
CA ASP A 71 -2.73 2.53 -40.99
C ASP A 71 -2.86 1.00 -40.94
N GLU A 72 -1.78 0.30 -41.31
CA GLU A 72 -1.69 -1.16 -41.25
C GLU A 72 -1.73 -1.70 -39.81
N SER A 73 -1.44 -0.87 -38.80
CA SER A 73 -1.40 -1.33 -37.41
C SER A 73 -2.77 -1.70 -36.86
N ILE A 74 -3.87 -1.25 -37.50
CA ILE A 74 -5.28 -1.44 -37.07
C ILE A 74 -6.12 -2.31 -38.02
N LYS A 75 -5.49 -2.96 -39.02
CA LYS A 75 -6.12 -3.77 -40.06
C LYS A 75 -6.06 -5.28 -39.83
N TYR A 76 -5.52 -5.74 -38.71
CA TYR A 76 -5.38 -7.17 -38.45
C TYR A 76 -6.75 -7.84 -38.31
N PRO A 77 -6.91 -9.10 -38.73
CA PRO A 77 -8.15 -9.83 -38.54
C PRO A 77 -8.44 -9.99 -37.05
N HIS A 78 -9.72 -9.88 -36.69
CA HIS A 78 -10.15 -10.19 -35.32
C HIS A 78 -9.93 -11.69 -35.06
N LYS A 79 -9.11 -12.00 -34.06
CA LYS A 79 -8.95 -13.36 -33.56
C LYS A 79 -9.87 -13.50 -32.35
N ASN A 80 -10.68 -14.55 -32.35
CA ASN A 80 -11.62 -14.79 -31.28
C ASN A 80 -10.88 -15.20 -30.00
N GLY A 81 -11.07 -14.41 -28.95
CA GLY A 81 -10.75 -14.76 -27.56
C GLY A 81 -9.43 -14.20 -27.04
N ASP A 82 -9.52 -13.45 -25.94
CA ASP A 82 -8.41 -13.36 -24.99
C ASP A 82 -8.22 -14.75 -24.36
N THR A 83 -6.99 -15.29 -24.41
CA THR A 83 -6.68 -16.62 -23.87
C THR A 83 -6.94 -16.72 -22.37
N ILE A 84 -6.94 -15.58 -21.65
CA ILE A 84 -7.11 -15.48 -20.19
C ILE A 84 -7.87 -14.18 -19.88
N SER A 85 -8.93 -14.23 -19.07
CA SER A 85 -9.65 -13.03 -18.64
C SER A 85 -8.89 -12.26 -17.55
N ASP A 86 -9.05 -10.94 -17.53
CA ASP A 86 -8.49 -10.06 -16.49
C ASP A 86 -8.85 -10.56 -15.07
N ALA A 87 -10.08 -11.02 -14.86
CA ALA A 87 -10.55 -11.55 -13.58
C ALA A 87 -9.78 -12.80 -13.12
N VAL A 88 -9.49 -13.73 -14.03
CA VAL A 88 -8.73 -14.95 -13.71
C VAL A 88 -7.29 -14.60 -13.34
N LEU A 89 -6.67 -13.68 -14.08
CA LEU A 89 -5.31 -13.25 -13.75
C LEU A 89 -5.27 -12.54 -12.38
N CYS A 90 -6.20 -11.61 -12.12
CA CYS A 90 -6.30 -10.91 -10.85
C CYS A 90 -6.49 -11.89 -9.69
N ALA A 91 -7.42 -12.84 -9.82
CA ALA A 91 -7.67 -13.85 -8.79
C ALA A 91 -6.43 -14.71 -8.51
N ALA A 92 -5.76 -15.20 -9.56
CA ALA A 92 -4.56 -16.01 -9.44
C ALA A 92 -3.40 -15.22 -8.82
N GLY A 93 -3.15 -13.99 -9.24
CA GLY A 93 -2.06 -13.17 -8.71
C GLY A 93 -2.30 -12.72 -7.27
N ILE A 94 -3.55 -12.41 -6.89
CA ILE A 94 -3.90 -12.12 -5.49
C ILE A 94 -3.66 -13.37 -4.64
N LEU A 95 -4.10 -14.55 -5.08
CA LEU A 95 -3.88 -15.80 -4.37
C LEU A 95 -2.38 -16.07 -4.16
N ILE A 96 -1.57 -15.96 -5.21
CA ILE A 96 -0.11 -16.13 -5.14
C ILE A 96 0.52 -15.12 -4.17
N ALA A 97 0.10 -13.85 -4.24
CA ALA A 97 0.63 -12.81 -3.36
C ALA A 97 0.28 -13.05 -1.89
N LEU A 98 -0.95 -13.46 -1.59
CA LEU A 98 -1.38 -13.77 -0.23
C LEU A 98 -0.61 -14.97 0.34
N LEU A 99 -0.44 -16.03 -0.44
CA LEU A 99 0.36 -17.19 -0.04
C LEU A 99 1.82 -16.79 0.23
N ALA A 100 2.41 -15.98 -0.64
CA ALA A 100 3.77 -15.47 -0.46
C ALA A 100 3.92 -14.65 0.83
N ILE A 101 2.98 -13.73 1.11
CA ILE A 101 2.96 -12.94 2.35
C ILE A 101 2.84 -13.85 3.58
N ILE A 102 1.91 -14.81 3.57
CA ILE A 102 1.70 -15.74 4.69
C ILE A 102 2.96 -16.57 4.94
N ILE A 103 3.57 -17.13 3.89
CA ILE A 103 4.80 -17.92 4.00
C ILE A 103 5.95 -17.04 4.52
N GLY A 104 6.10 -15.81 4.02
CA GLY A 104 7.13 -14.87 4.47
C GLY A 104 6.98 -14.50 5.95
N GLU A 105 5.75 -14.23 6.40
CA GLU A 105 5.44 -13.96 7.81
C GLU A 105 5.72 -15.18 8.71
N CYS A 106 5.31 -16.37 8.28
CA CYS A 106 5.58 -17.62 8.99
C CYS A 106 7.08 -17.89 9.12
N PHE A 107 7.83 -17.70 8.02
CA PHE A 107 9.28 -17.84 8.00
C PHE A 107 9.95 -16.84 8.98
N ARG A 108 9.52 -15.57 8.97
CA ARG A 108 10.05 -14.54 9.88
C ARG A 108 9.81 -14.89 11.35
N ILE A 109 8.62 -15.36 11.71
CA ILE A 109 8.31 -15.72 13.09
C ILE A 109 9.13 -16.93 13.54
N TYR A 110 9.27 -17.95 12.69
CA TYR A 110 9.98 -19.17 13.03
C TYR A 110 11.50 -18.96 13.12
N TYR A 111 12.11 -18.25 12.17
CA TYR A 111 13.56 -18.09 12.09
C TYR A 111 14.10 -16.85 12.84
N LEU A 112 13.36 -15.73 12.85
CA LEU A 112 13.85 -14.45 13.41
C LEU A 112 13.29 -14.13 14.80
N ASN A 113 12.39 -14.97 15.36
CA ASN A 113 11.85 -14.85 16.72
C ASN A 113 11.28 -13.45 17.10
N GLU A 114 10.84 -12.67 16.11
CA GLU A 114 10.26 -11.33 16.36
C GLU A 114 8.81 -11.44 16.85
N LYS A 115 8.60 -11.29 18.16
CA LYS A 115 7.26 -11.05 18.72
C LYS A 115 6.86 -9.59 18.48
N SER A 116 5.96 -9.36 17.52
CA SER A 116 5.37 -8.03 17.30
C SER A 116 4.53 -7.59 18.51
N ARG A 117 4.51 -6.28 18.83
CA ARG A 117 3.60 -5.69 19.82
C ARG A 117 2.40 -5.12 19.07
N SER A 118 1.23 -5.73 19.20
CA SER A 118 0.11 -5.51 18.27
C SER A 118 -1.18 -4.98 18.90
N PHE A 119 -2.02 -4.40 18.03
CA PHE A 119 -3.29 -3.76 18.34
C PHE A 119 -4.39 -4.77 18.72
N ILE A 120 -4.27 -6.00 18.22
CA ILE A 120 -5.07 -7.20 18.52
C ILE A 120 -4.20 -8.12 19.40
N ASN A 121 -4.79 -8.85 20.35
CA ASN A 121 -4.06 -9.71 21.30
C ASN A 121 -3.11 -10.72 20.63
N ASN A 122 -3.36 -11.10 19.38
CA ASN A 122 -2.44 -11.92 18.60
C ASN A 122 -1.60 -11.06 17.64
N PRO A 123 -0.27 -11.00 17.83
CA PRO A 123 0.58 -10.19 16.99
C PRO A 123 0.67 -10.60 15.54
N TYR A 124 0.41 -11.88 15.25
CA TYR A 124 0.35 -12.43 13.90
C TYR A 124 -0.77 -11.81 13.06
N ILE A 125 -1.98 -11.81 13.61
CA ILE A 125 -3.19 -11.31 12.92
C ILE A 125 -3.07 -9.83 12.61
N SER A 126 -2.51 -9.04 13.53
CA SER A 126 -2.35 -7.61 13.30
C SER A 126 -1.32 -7.26 12.23
N THR A 127 -0.28 -8.08 12.05
CA THR A 127 0.71 -7.85 10.98
C THR A 127 0.13 -8.28 9.64
N LEU A 128 -0.50 -9.45 9.58
CA LEU A 128 -1.17 -9.91 8.36
C LEU A 128 -2.25 -8.94 7.89
N TYR A 129 -3.11 -8.45 8.79
CA TYR A 129 -4.13 -7.45 8.45
C TYR A 129 -3.50 -6.22 7.79
N LYS A 130 -2.38 -5.72 8.32
CA LYS A 130 -1.69 -4.56 7.75
C LYS A 130 -1.10 -4.86 6.37
N GLN A 131 -0.41 -5.98 6.20
CA GLN A 131 0.21 -6.31 4.91
C GLN A 131 -0.84 -6.55 3.83
N ILE A 132 -1.84 -7.38 4.14
CA ILE A 132 -2.95 -7.67 3.23
C ILE A 132 -3.72 -6.38 2.93
N GLY A 133 -4.01 -5.55 3.94
CA GLY A 133 -4.71 -4.28 3.75
C GLY A 133 -3.96 -3.33 2.82
N VAL A 134 -2.66 -3.15 3.02
CA VAL A 134 -1.83 -2.29 2.14
C VAL A 134 -1.74 -2.85 0.72
N PHE A 135 -1.60 -4.18 0.58
CA PHE A 135 -1.59 -4.83 -0.73
C PHE A 135 -2.90 -4.64 -1.49
N VAL A 136 -4.05 -4.90 -0.86
CA VAL A 136 -5.36 -4.75 -1.51
C VAL A 136 -5.63 -3.28 -1.83
N PHE A 137 -5.30 -2.36 -0.93
CA PHE A 137 -5.47 -0.93 -1.17
C PHE A 137 -4.61 -0.44 -2.35
N GLY A 138 -3.33 -0.81 -2.39
CA GLY A 138 -2.46 -0.45 -3.52
C GLY A 138 -2.90 -1.11 -4.82
N CYS A 139 -3.41 -2.35 -4.76
CA CYS A 139 -4.00 -3.02 -5.92
C CYS A 139 -5.21 -2.24 -6.45
N ALA A 140 -6.11 -1.80 -5.57
CA ALA A 140 -7.28 -1.00 -5.96
C ALA A 140 -6.88 0.30 -6.67
N ILE A 141 -5.90 1.03 -6.12
CA ILE A 141 -5.37 2.25 -6.77
C ILE A 141 -4.76 1.91 -8.14
N SER A 142 -3.92 0.87 -8.22
CA SER A 142 -3.23 0.50 -9.45
C SER A 142 -4.22 0.10 -10.56
N GLN A 143 -5.27 -0.65 -10.22
CA GLN A 143 -6.30 -1.04 -11.16
C GLN A 143 -7.13 0.16 -11.62
N SER A 144 -7.62 0.97 -10.67
CA SER A 144 -8.35 2.20 -10.98
C SER A 144 -7.56 3.13 -11.89
N PHE A 145 -6.28 3.36 -11.61
CA PHE A 145 -5.42 4.17 -12.47
C PHE A 145 -5.28 3.58 -13.87
N THR A 146 -5.11 2.26 -13.97
CA THR A 146 -4.96 1.57 -15.25
C THR A 146 -6.21 1.71 -16.11
N ASP A 147 -7.39 1.54 -15.53
CA ASP A 147 -8.64 1.64 -16.29
C ASP A 147 -9.00 3.07 -16.67
N ILE A 148 -8.72 4.04 -15.78
CA ILE A 148 -8.82 5.47 -16.13
C ILE A 148 -7.92 5.78 -17.33
N ALA A 149 -6.68 5.28 -17.34
CA ALA A 149 -5.75 5.49 -18.44
C ALA A 149 -6.26 4.84 -19.74
N LYS A 150 -6.79 3.61 -19.69
CA LYS A 150 -7.38 2.92 -20.85
C LYS A 150 -8.49 3.76 -21.50
N VAL A 151 -9.45 4.25 -20.71
CA VAL A 151 -10.60 5.01 -21.24
C VAL A 151 -10.22 6.42 -21.68
N SER A 152 -9.23 7.03 -21.02
CA SER A 152 -8.76 8.39 -21.33
C SER A 152 -7.92 8.44 -22.61
N VAL A 153 -7.08 7.44 -22.85
CA VAL A 153 -6.19 7.42 -24.03
C VAL A 153 -6.93 6.95 -25.29
N GLY A 154 -7.83 5.95 -25.18
CA GLY A 154 -8.67 5.51 -26.30
C GLY A 154 -7.91 5.01 -27.53
N ARG A 155 -6.71 4.43 -27.35
CA ARG A 155 -5.88 3.95 -28.47
C ARG A 155 -6.53 2.70 -29.08
N LEU A 156 -6.57 2.65 -30.41
CA LEU A 156 -7.16 1.54 -31.18
C LEU A 156 -6.30 0.27 -31.16
N ARG A 157 -6.93 -0.90 -30.95
CA ARG A 157 -6.30 -2.23 -31.01
C ARG A 157 -6.00 -2.63 -32.46
N PRO A 158 -5.09 -3.59 -32.69
CA PRO A 158 -4.73 -3.97 -34.05
C PRO A 158 -5.85 -4.52 -34.93
N HIS A 159 -6.92 -5.02 -34.32
CA HIS A 159 -8.10 -5.56 -35.02
C HIS A 159 -9.28 -4.58 -35.05
N PHE A 160 -9.05 -3.29 -34.78
CA PHE A 160 -10.11 -2.31 -34.64
C PHE A 160 -10.98 -2.18 -35.90
N LEU A 161 -10.40 -2.13 -37.09
CA LEU A 161 -11.18 -1.96 -38.33
C LEU A 161 -12.05 -3.19 -38.63
N ALA A 162 -11.57 -4.39 -38.32
CA ALA A 162 -12.33 -5.62 -38.48
C ALA A 162 -13.55 -5.67 -37.54
N VAL A 163 -13.46 -5.09 -36.34
CA VAL A 163 -14.55 -5.07 -35.36
C VAL A 163 -15.49 -3.88 -35.56
N CYS A 164 -14.96 -2.70 -35.89
CA CYS A 164 -15.77 -1.50 -36.14
C CYS A 164 -16.58 -1.61 -37.44
N ASP A 165 -16.01 -2.24 -38.48
CA ASP A 165 -16.60 -2.33 -39.82
C ASP A 165 -17.16 -0.96 -40.30
N PRO A 166 -16.30 0.07 -40.41
CA PRO A 166 -16.73 1.40 -40.81
C PRO A 166 -17.12 1.42 -42.29
N ASP A 167 -18.13 2.23 -42.62
CA ASP A 167 -18.52 2.42 -44.02
C ASP A 167 -17.56 3.39 -44.73
N PHE A 168 -16.61 2.83 -45.47
CA PHE A 168 -15.61 3.59 -46.24
C PHE A 168 -16.20 4.47 -47.33
N SER A 169 -17.49 4.32 -47.69
CA SER A 169 -18.16 5.21 -48.64
C SER A 169 -18.57 6.55 -48.03
N MET A 170 -18.66 6.63 -46.69
CA MET A 170 -19.10 7.84 -45.96
C MET A 170 -17.98 8.85 -45.70
N PHE A 171 -16.72 8.51 -45.94
CA PHE A 171 -15.59 9.40 -45.69
C PHE A 171 -14.47 9.22 -46.70
N ASN A 172 -13.78 10.33 -47.03
CA ASN A 172 -12.72 10.33 -48.02
C ASN A 172 -11.37 9.95 -47.40
N CYS A 173 -10.86 8.76 -47.69
CA CYS A 173 -9.54 8.32 -47.23
C CYS A 173 -8.37 9.17 -47.76
N SER A 174 -8.56 9.90 -48.87
CA SER A 174 -7.58 10.86 -49.40
C SER A 174 -7.53 12.18 -48.63
N ALA A 175 -8.53 12.47 -47.78
CA ALA A 175 -8.59 13.69 -46.97
C ALA A 175 -7.67 13.66 -45.74
N GLY A 176 -6.99 12.54 -45.48
CA GLY A 176 -6.04 12.39 -44.38
C GLY A 176 -6.66 11.73 -43.14
N TYR A 177 -6.56 12.38 -41.99
CA TYR A 177 -7.00 11.83 -40.70
C TYR A 177 -8.52 11.87 -40.55
N ILE A 178 -9.13 10.72 -40.24
CA ILE A 178 -10.59 10.57 -40.15
C ILE A 178 -11.02 10.59 -38.69
N GLU A 179 -11.71 11.65 -38.27
CA GLU A 179 -12.25 11.79 -36.91
C GLU A 179 -13.70 11.35 -36.77
N LYS A 180 -14.50 11.56 -37.83
CA LYS A 180 -15.94 11.26 -37.84
C LYS A 180 -16.19 10.00 -38.66
N TYR A 181 -16.58 8.93 -37.97
CA TYR A 181 -16.94 7.66 -38.59
C TYR A 181 -17.99 6.95 -37.71
N GLN A 182 -18.74 6.05 -38.32
CA GLN A 182 -19.73 5.22 -37.64
C GLN A 182 -19.35 3.75 -37.82
N CYS A 183 -19.37 3.01 -36.72
CA CYS A 183 -19.12 1.57 -36.73
C CYS A 183 -20.44 0.83 -36.95
N ARG A 184 -20.44 -0.21 -37.79
CA ARG A 184 -21.58 -1.12 -37.97
C ARG A 184 -21.50 -2.35 -37.06
N GLY A 185 -20.32 -2.64 -36.52
CA GLY A 185 -20.10 -3.73 -35.59
C GLY A 185 -20.74 -3.52 -34.21
N GLU A 186 -20.68 -4.56 -33.38
CA GLU A 186 -21.24 -4.56 -32.03
C GLU A 186 -20.53 -3.55 -31.11
N GLU A 187 -21.29 -2.64 -30.49
CA GLU A 187 -20.74 -1.54 -29.67
C GLU A 187 -19.84 -2.04 -28.52
N SER A 188 -20.16 -3.17 -27.88
CA SER A 188 -19.36 -3.77 -26.80
C SER A 188 -17.92 -4.09 -27.26
N LYS A 189 -17.79 -4.79 -28.39
CA LYS A 189 -16.52 -5.17 -29.01
C LYS A 189 -15.79 -3.97 -29.58
N VAL A 190 -16.53 -2.99 -30.12
CA VAL A 190 -15.95 -1.73 -30.62
C VAL A 190 -15.34 -0.92 -29.48
N GLN A 191 -16.02 -0.85 -28.34
CA GLN A 191 -15.50 -0.19 -27.14
C GLN A 191 -14.27 -0.92 -26.60
N GLU A 192 -14.28 -2.25 -26.57
CA GLU A 192 -13.11 -3.05 -26.20
C GLU A 192 -11.91 -2.82 -27.15
N ALA A 193 -12.18 -2.77 -28.46
CA ALA A 193 -11.18 -2.50 -29.47
C ALA A 193 -10.58 -1.08 -29.38
N ARG A 194 -11.17 -0.16 -28.61
CA ARG A 194 -10.63 1.18 -28.31
C ARG A 194 -9.76 1.22 -27.04
N LYS A 195 -9.58 0.10 -26.34
CA LYS A 195 -8.79 -0.02 -25.11
C LYS A 195 -7.50 -0.81 -25.37
N SER A 196 -6.58 -0.26 -26.20
CA SER A 196 -5.30 -0.94 -26.50
C SER A 196 -4.11 -0.48 -25.66
N PHE A 197 -4.17 0.71 -25.05
CA PHE A 197 -3.03 1.28 -24.32
C PHE A 197 -3.28 1.37 -22.81
N PHE A 198 -2.21 1.04 -22.08
CA PHE A 198 -2.14 0.42 -20.75
C PHE A 198 -2.75 -0.99 -20.69
N SER A 199 -1.90 -2.00 -20.46
CA SER A 199 -2.34 -3.40 -20.27
C SER A 199 -2.71 -3.64 -18.80
N GLY A 200 -3.93 -4.13 -18.55
CA GLY A 200 -4.39 -4.55 -17.22
C GLY A 200 -3.50 -5.65 -16.64
N HIS A 201 -3.30 -6.71 -17.42
CA HIS A 201 -2.42 -7.82 -17.06
C HIS A 201 -1.00 -7.37 -16.68
N ALA A 202 -0.34 -6.56 -17.50
CA ALA A 202 1.04 -6.14 -17.23
C ALA A 202 1.13 -5.22 -16.00
N SER A 203 0.17 -4.30 -15.85
CA SER A 203 0.09 -3.39 -14.70
C SER A 203 -0.08 -4.15 -13.40
N PHE A 204 -1.04 -5.09 -13.37
CA PHE A 204 -1.29 -5.94 -12.22
C PHE A 204 -0.07 -6.79 -11.86
N SER A 205 0.51 -7.50 -12.83
CA SER A 205 1.70 -8.33 -12.60
C SER A 205 2.89 -7.53 -12.07
N MET A 206 3.15 -6.34 -12.64
CA MET A 206 4.21 -5.46 -12.17
C MET A 206 3.97 -4.99 -10.74
N TYR A 207 2.74 -4.56 -10.41
CA TYR A 207 2.38 -4.13 -9.06
C TYR A 207 2.58 -5.27 -8.05
N THR A 208 2.03 -6.45 -8.33
CA THR A 208 2.13 -7.60 -7.43
C THR A 208 3.59 -7.99 -7.18
N MET A 209 4.40 -8.07 -8.24
CA MET A 209 5.81 -8.41 -8.12
C MET A 209 6.58 -7.36 -7.32
N LEU A 210 6.39 -6.07 -7.63
CA LEU A 210 7.06 -4.98 -6.92
C LEU A 210 6.71 -5.00 -5.43
N TYR A 211 5.42 -5.18 -5.10
CA TYR A 211 4.97 -5.26 -3.72
C TYR A 211 5.66 -6.41 -2.98
N LEU A 212 5.68 -7.61 -3.58
CA LEU A 212 6.32 -8.78 -2.98
C LEU A 212 7.83 -8.56 -2.78
N VAL A 213 8.52 -7.99 -3.78
CA VAL A 213 9.94 -7.65 -3.66
C VAL A 213 10.16 -6.68 -2.50
N VAL A 214 9.40 -5.60 -2.44
CA VAL A 214 9.52 -4.61 -1.34
C VAL A 214 9.19 -5.24 0.00
N PHE A 215 8.17 -6.10 0.08
CA PHE A 215 7.80 -6.83 1.29
C PHE A 215 8.96 -7.70 1.79
N TYR A 216 9.52 -8.57 0.94
CA TYR A 216 10.62 -9.44 1.31
C TYR A 216 11.92 -8.68 1.61
N VAL A 217 12.24 -7.66 0.82
CA VAL A 217 13.43 -6.81 1.07
C VAL A 217 13.28 -6.04 2.37
N SER A 218 12.13 -5.40 2.62
CA SER A 218 11.91 -4.62 3.84
C SER A 218 11.94 -5.49 5.10
N ASP A 219 11.52 -6.75 5.00
CA ASP A 219 11.59 -7.70 6.11
C ASP A 219 12.97 -8.34 6.26
N LEU A 220 13.73 -8.54 5.18
CA LEU A 220 15.10 -9.08 5.23
C LEU A 220 16.15 -8.05 5.68
N PHE A 221 15.95 -6.77 5.32
CA PHE A 221 16.86 -5.66 5.65
C PHE A 221 16.42 -4.81 6.84
N LYS A 222 15.45 -5.26 7.64
CA LYS A 222 15.27 -4.67 8.97
C LYS A 222 16.60 -4.84 9.70
N PRO A 223 17.30 -3.75 10.08
CA PRO A 223 18.49 -3.89 10.88
C PRO A 223 18.06 -4.61 12.14
N HIS A 224 18.54 -5.85 12.31
CA HIS A 224 18.41 -6.58 13.56
C HIS A 224 18.82 -5.58 14.62
N LYS A 225 17.91 -5.19 15.51
CA LYS A 225 18.33 -4.48 16.72
C LYS A 225 19.25 -5.47 17.40
N MET A 226 20.56 -5.31 17.23
CA MET A 226 21.55 -6.13 17.89
C MET A 226 21.16 -6.13 19.37
N CYS A 227 21.13 -7.32 19.95
CA CYS A 227 20.83 -7.52 21.36
C CYS A 227 21.47 -6.41 22.18
N HIS A 228 20.66 -5.83 23.06
CA HIS A 228 21.11 -4.95 24.12
C HIS A 228 22.32 -5.63 24.80
N VAL A 229 23.53 -5.15 24.52
CA VAL A 229 24.65 -5.42 25.41
C VAL A 229 24.26 -4.79 26.74
N PRO A 230 24.24 -5.53 27.86
CA PRO A 230 23.98 -4.93 29.16
C PRO A 230 25.00 -3.81 29.35
N SER A 231 24.52 -2.59 29.58
CA SER A 231 25.38 -1.49 29.99
C SER A 231 26.16 -1.92 31.25
N PRO A 232 27.47 -1.67 31.35
CA PRO A 232 28.22 -1.95 32.56
C PRO A 232 27.55 -1.24 33.76
N PRO A 233 27.53 -1.87 34.95
CA PRO A 233 26.86 -1.30 36.11
C PRO A 233 27.42 0.10 36.41
N PRO A 234 26.55 1.07 36.79
CA PRO A 234 26.99 2.42 37.07
C PRO A 234 28.00 2.42 38.22
N ALA A 235 29.09 3.17 38.05
CA ALA A 235 30.09 3.37 39.08
C ALA A 235 29.42 3.89 40.36
N ILE A 236 29.65 3.20 41.47
CA ILE A 236 29.29 3.63 42.81
C ILE A 236 29.90 5.01 43.01
N LYS A 237 29.07 6.06 42.95
CA LYS A 237 29.46 7.37 43.44
C LYS A 237 29.69 7.20 44.94
N LYS A 238 30.95 7.16 45.35
CA LYS A 238 31.32 7.39 46.74
C LYS A 238 30.84 8.82 47.05
N GLU A 239 29.73 8.93 47.76
CA GLU A 239 29.33 10.16 48.43
C GLU A 239 30.52 10.61 49.28
N LEU A 240 31.24 11.60 48.78
CA LEU A 240 32.33 12.25 49.49
C LEU A 240 31.67 13.12 50.55
N LEU A 241 31.56 12.61 51.79
CA LEU A 241 31.14 13.43 52.92
C LEU A 241 32.00 14.71 52.98
N PRO A 242 31.40 15.88 53.22
CA PRO A 242 32.17 17.11 53.38
C PRO A 242 33.08 17.00 54.62
N ALA A 243 34.36 17.33 54.44
CA ALA A 243 35.42 17.24 55.45
C ALA A 243 35.28 18.22 56.65
N MET A 244 34.10 18.80 56.88
CA MET A 244 33.87 19.74 57.98
C MET A 244 33.32 19.08 59.25
N ASP A 245 32.72 17.89 59.17
CA ASP A 245 32.22 17.18 60.36
C ASP A 245 33.33 16.46 61.14
N ILE A 246 34.47 16.18 60.52
CA ILE A 246 35.61 15.49 61.18
C ILE A 246 36.45 16.44 62.04
N LEU A 247 36.36 17.77 61.83
CA LEU A 247 37.15 18.75 62.59
C LEU A 247 36.46 19.27 63.86
N MET A 248 35.12 19.20 63.96
CA MET A 248 34.43 19.54 65.22
C MET A 248 34.52 18.42 66.25
N GLU A 249 34.49 17.15 65.83
CA GLU A 249 34.60 16.00 66.75
C GLU A 249 36.01 15.91 67.40
N ARG A 250 37.06 16.33 66.68
CA ARG A 250 38.45 16.21 67.15
C ARG A 250 38.89 17.30 68.14
N ASN A 251 38.21 18.44 68.17
CA ASN A 251 38.52 19.53 69.11
C ASN A 251 37.76 19.44 70.44
N ASN A 252 36.65 18.69 70.52
CA ASN A 252 35.95 18.45 71.78
C ASN A 252 36.60 17.36 72.66
N HIS A 253 37.55 16.57 72.13
CA HIS A 253 38.26 15.54 72.89
C HIS A 253 39.65 15.98 73.43
N ARG A 254 40.03 17.26 73.29
CA ARG A 254 41.31 17.79 73.81
C ARG A 254 41.20 18.72 75.03
N ASN A 255 40.01 18.93 75.59
CA ASN A 255 39.83 19.67 76.84
C ASN A 255 38.87 18.93 77.76
N MET A 256 39.39 18.07 78.63
CA MET A 256 38.91 17.73 79.99
C MET A 256 39.69 16.52 80.52
N PRO A 257 39.94 16.45 81.85
CA PRO A 257 41.19 16.86 82.51
C PRO A 257 42.32 15.82 82.49
#